data_AF-A0A2G8KNE2-F1
#
_entry.id   AF-A0A2G8KNE2-F1
#
_cell.length_a   1.000
_cell.length_b   1.000
_cell.length_c   1.000
_cell.angle_alpha   90.00
_cell.angle_beta   90.00
_cell.angle_gamma   90.00
#
_symmetry.space_group_name_H-M   'P 1'
#
loop_
_entity.id
_entity.type
_entity.pdbx_description
1 polymer ?
#
loop_
_entity_poly.entity_id
_entity_poly.type
_entity_poly.pdbx_seq_one_letter_code
_entity_poly.pdbx_strand_id
1 'polypeptide(L)'
;SALILTIGLWYTGILTAFAPNFAWAILLRFMSGVFAVGMINVYSVYVGEMTPSKIRMVSLLLFPLFFGLGTVYIASMGLIVVPELGWRWQAIMATIPAIITAILTLSVPESARYLVLIGELKMAWKLLRRLADRNKTTIPDGDLVQAQPSEVEGNATVLSLLGKDTWQQTLSLWAVCYSLSFLPSSSFLDIDGR
;
A
#
# COMPACT_ATOMS: atom_id res chain seq x y z
N SER A 1 4.51 -7.04 9.29
CA SER A 1 3.63 -7.43 8.15
C SER A 1 3.82 -6.58 6.89
N ALA A 2 4.39 -5.36 6.99
CA ALA A 2 4.76 -4.56 5.81
C ALA A 2 5.98 -5.14 5.07
N LEU A 3 7.00 -5.60 5.82
CA LEU A 3 8.27 -6.10 5.25
C LEU A 3 8.08 -7.28 4.29
N ILE A 4 7.21 -8.23 4.61
CA ILE A 4 6.93 -9.39 3.75
C ILE A 4 6.32 -8.94 2.42
N LEU A 5 5.39 -7.98 2.44
CA LEU A 5 4.75 -7.45 1.24
C LEU A 5 5.73 -6.64 0.39
N THR A 6 6.61 -5.87 1.03
CA THR A 6 7.69 -5.17 0.34
C THR A 6 8.60 -6.18 -0.34
N ILE A 7 9.15 -7.15 0.40
CA ILE A 7 10.04 -8.21 -0.15
C ILE A 7 9.35 -9.02 -1.25
N GLY A 8 8.05 -9.29 -1.13
CA GLY A 8 7.25 -9.95 -2.18
C GLY A 8 7.14 -9.12 -3.46
N LEU A 9 6.91 -7.80 -3.34
CA LEU A 9 6.90 -6.90 -4.49
C LEU A 9 8.28 -6.83 -5.16
N TRP A 10 9.35 -6.79 -4.37
CA TRP A 10 10.74 -6.83 -4.83
C TRP A 10 11.02 -8.06 -5.68
N TYR A 11 10.75 -9.21 -5.08
CA TYR A 11 11.06 -10.50 -5.67
C TYR A 11 10.29 -10.69 -6.98
N THR A 12 8.99 -10.40 -6.99
CA THR A 12 8.16 -10.50 -8.20
C THR A 12 8.58 -9.52 -9.30
N GLY A 13 9.01 -8.30 -8.94
CA GLY A 13 9.53 -7.32 -9.89
C GLY A 13 10.83 -7.76 -10.57
N ILE A 14 11.80 -8.25 -9.79
CA ILE A 14 13.07 -8.76 -10.32
C ILE A 14 12.84 -10.01 -11.18
N LEU A 15 12.00 -10.95 -10.71
CA LEU A 15 11.67 -12.15 -11.48
C LEU A 15 11.00 -11.81 -12.82
N THR A 16 10.22 -10.72 -12.88
CA THR A 16 9.59 -10.27 -14.13
C THR A 16 10.64 -9.88 -15.18
N ALA A 17 11.77 -9.29 -14.77
CA ALA A 17 12.87 -8.94 -15.68
C ALA A 17 13.61 -10.17 -16.25
N PHE A 18 13.54 -11.31 -15.55
CA PHE A 18 14.11 -12.59 -15.99
C PHE A 18 13.07 -13.54 -16.59
N ALA A 19 11.82 -13.11 -16.78
CA ALA A 19 10.76 -13.97 -17.30
C ALA A 19 11.14 -14.55 -18.69
N PRO A 20 11.15 -15.88 -18.85
CA PRO A 20 11.55 -16.53 -20.10
C PRO A 20 10.43 -16.53 -21.14
N ASN A 21 9.17 -16.41 -20.71
CA ASN A 21 8.00 -16.44 -21.58
C ASN A 21 6.97 -15.37 -21.15
N PHE A 22 6.14 -14.93 -22.10
CA PHE A 22 5.11 -13.91 -21.87
C PHE A 22 4.09 -14.31 -20.79
N ALA A 23 3.72 -15.60 -20.74
CA ALA A 23 2.84 -16.13 -19.70
C ALA A 23 3.41 -15.96 -18.28
N TRP A 24 4.72 -16.14 -18.10
CA TRP A 24 5.39 -15.92 -16.82
C TRP A 24 5.39 -14.44 -16.43
N ALA A 25 5.58 -13.54 -17.40
CA ALA A 25 5.52 -12.10 -17.16
C ALA A 25 4.13 -11.66 -16.68
N ILE A 26 3.04 -12.22 -17.24
CA ILE A 26 1.67 -11.95 -16.79
C ILE A 26 1.44 -12.44 -15.36
N LEU A 27 1.84 -13.68 -15.05
CA LEU A 27 1.64 -14.24 -13.71
C LEU A 27 2.40 -13.45 -12.64
N LEU A 28 3.65 -13.10 -12.92
CA LEU A 28 4.46 -12.27 -12.03
C LEU A 28 3.89 -10.85 -11.89
N ARG A 29 3.32 -10.29 -12.96
CA ARG A 29 2.62 -9.01 -12.89
C ARG A 29 1.38 -9.08 -12.00
N PHE A 30 0.60 -10.14 -12.13
CA PHE A 30 -0.56 -10.35 -11.25
C PHE A 30 -0.13 -10.42 -9.78
N MET A 31 0.89 -11.22 -9.46
CA MET A 31 1.42 -11.31 -8.10
C MET A 31 1.95 -9.98 -7.59
N SER A 32 2.69 -9.23 -8.42
CA SER A 32 3.19 -7.89 -8.06
C SER A 32 2.04 -6.93 -7.75
N GLY A 33 0.91 -7.02 -8.46
CA GLY A 33 -0.29 -6.25 -8.19
C GLY A 33 -0.89 -6.56 -6.82
N VAL A 34 -0.97 -7.84 -6.45
CA VAL A 34 -1.44 -8.27 -5.12
C VAL A 34 -0.56 -7.69 -4.01
N PHE A 35 0.77 -7.78 -4.14
CA PHE A 35 1.70 -7.22 -3.16
C PHE A 35 1.60 -5.68 -3.09
N ALA A 36 1.45 -5.01 -4.22
CA ALA A 36 1.32 -3.55 -4.28
C ALA A 36 0.06 -3.07 -3.55
N VAL A 37 -1.11 -3.68 -3.82
CA VAL A 37 -2.37 -3.32 -3.16
C VAL A 37 -2.31 -3.67 -1.66
N GLY A 38 -1.69 -4.79 -1.29
CA GLY A 38 -1.44 -5.15 0.10
C GLY A 38 -0.65 -4.07 0.85
N MET A 39 0.41 -3.54 0.23
CA MET A 39 1.21 -2.48 0.85
C MET A 39 0.45 -1.17 1.03
N ILE A 40 -0.39 -0.79 0.06
CA ILE A 40 -1.23 0.42 0.17
C ILE A 40 -2.16 0.32 1.39
N ASN A 41 -2.76 -0.85 1.61
CA ASN A 41 -3.63 -1.09 2.77
C ASN A 41 -2.86 -1.07 4.10
N VAL A 42 -1.68 -1.69 4.16
CA VAL A 42 -0.86 -1.65 5.39
C VAL A 42 -0.41 -0.22 5.68
N TYR A 43 -0.06 0.55 4.65
CA TYR A 43 0.33 1.96 4.79
C TYR A 43 -0.82 2.83 5.31
N SER A 44 -2.04 2.67 4.78
CA SER A 44 -3.19 3.46 5.22
C SER A 44 -3.53 3.22 6.70
N VAL A 45 -3.46 1.97 7.15
CA VAL A 45 -3.61 1.61 8.57
C VAL A 45 -2.46 2.18 9.39
N TYR A 46 -1.22 2.08 8.92
CA TYR A 46 -0.04 2.61 9.62
C TYR A 46 -0.12 4.13 9.83
N VAL A 47 -0.48 4.89 8.80
CA VAL A 47 -0.70 6.35 8.90
C VAL A 47 -1.88 6.67 9.82
N GLY A 48 -2.92 5.84 9.81
CA GLY A 48 -4.02 5.93 10.76
C GLY A 48 -3.55 5.77 12.21
N GLU A 49 -2.72 4.78 12.51
CA GLU A 49 -2.30 4.45 13.87
C GLU A 49 -1.19 5.36 14.41
N MET A 50 -0.25 5.77 13.56
CA MET A 50 0.98 6.45 13.99
C MET A 50 0.91 7.97 13.93
N THR A 51 0.04 8.51 13.07
CA THR A 51 0.05 9.93 12.75
C THR A 51 -1.02 10.68 13.55
N PRO A 52 -0.66 11.77 14.26
CA PRO A 52 -1.63 12.59 14.97
C PRO A 52 -2.63 13.21 14.00
N SER A 53 -3.87 13.41 14.48
CA SER A 53 -5.02 13.85 13.67
C SER A 53 -4.75 15.11 12.83
N LYS A 54 -3.91 16.03 13.32
CA LYS A 54 -3.54 17.27 12.64
C LYS A 54 -2.75 17.09 11.35
N ILE A 55 -1.87 16.08 11.27
CA ILE A 55 -1.01 15.84 10.09
C ILE A 55 -1.39 14.57 9.32
N ARG A 56 -2.35 13.77 9.82
CA ARG A 56 -2.81 12.53 9.19
C ARG A 56 -3.24 12.77 7.73
N MET A 57 -4.01 13.82 7.47
CA MET A 57 -4.45 14.18 6.12
C MET A 57 -3.27 14.54 5.20
N VAL A 58 -2.30 15.30 5.70
CA VAL A 58 -1.12 15.68 4.91
C VAL A 58 -0.29 14.45 4.53
N SER A 59 -0.09 13.50 5.45
CA SER A 59 0.60 12.25 5.15
C SER A 59 -0.14 11.40 4.11
N LEU A 60 -1.47 11.33 4.20
CA LEU A 60 -2.29 10.62 3.21
C LEU A 60 -2.23 11.28 1.83
N LEU A 61 -2.14 12.61 1.77
CA LEU A 61 -2.01 13.37 0.51
C LEU A 61 -0.59 13.33 -0.09
N LEU A 62 0.44 13.10 0.73
CA LEU A 62 1.80 12.90 0.24
C LEU A 62 1.92 11.63 -0.62
N PHE A 63 1.21 10.56 -0.26
CA PHE A 63 1.24 9.29 -0.99
C PHE A 63 0.95 9.43 -2.51
N PRO A 64 -0.19 10.00 -2.94
CA PRO A 64 -0.47 10.17 -4.36
C PRO A 64 0.50 11.12 -5.07
N LEU A 65 1.10 12.09 -4.37
CA LEU A 65 2.14 12.95 -4.95
C LEU A 65 3.40 12.16 -5.31
N PHE A 66 3.90 11.34 -4.38
CA PHE A 66 5.04 10.45 -4.65
C PHE A 66 4.72 9.39 -5.70
N PHE A 67 3.49 8.88 -5.71
CA PHE A 67 3.02 7.99 -6.77
C PHE A 67 3.08 8.66 -8.14
N GLY A 68 2.57 9.89 -8.26
CA GLY A 68 2.65 10.69 -9.48
C GLY A 68 4.09 10.87 -9.96
N LEU A 69 5.01 11.28 -9.07
CA LEU A 69 6.43 11.41 -9.39
C LEU A 69 7.05 10.09 -9.89
N GLY A 70 6.68 8.97 -9.26
CA GLY A 70 7.10 7.63 -9.70
C GLY A 70 6.61 7.30 -11.11
N THR A 71 5.35 7.62 -11.43
CA THR A 71 4.81 7.38 -12.77
C THR A 71 5.49 8.22 -13.85
N VAL A 72 5.79 9.50 -13.56
CA VAL A 72 6.55 10.37 -14.47
C VAL A 72 7.96 9.84 -14.69
N TYR A 73 8.62 9.35 -13.64
CA TYR A 73 9.93 8.72 -13.75
C TYR A 73 9.89 7.48 -14.65
N ILE A 74 8.95 6.57 -14.43
CA ILE A 74 8.83 5.35 -15.25
C ILE A 74 8.46 5.70 -16.70
N ALA A 75 7.55 6.65 -16.92
CA ALA A 75 7.13 7.07 -18.27
C ALA A 75 8.29 7.71 -19.04
N SER A 76 9.05 8.61 -18.40
CA SER A 76 10.21 9.24 -19.03
C SER A 76 11.32 8.25 -19.38
N MET A 77 11.63 7.31 -18.47
CA MET A 77 12.55 6.21 -18.77
C MET A 77 12.01 5.32 -19.90
N GLY A 78 10.70 5.08 -19.94
CA GLY A 78 10.05 4.26 -20.96
C GLY A 78 10.25 4.83 -22.37
N LEU A 79 10.19 6.15 -22.53
CA LEU A 79 10.39 6.82 -23.81
C LEU A 79 11.84 6.77 -24.30
N ILE A 80 12.82 6.71 -23.40
CA ILE A 80 14.25 6.73 -23.74
C ILE A 80 14.81 5.32 -23.89
N VAL A 81 14.48 4.44 -22.94
CA VAL A 81 15.11 3.11 -22.79
C VAL A 81 14.44 2.05 -23.66
N VAL A 82 13.11 2.10 -23.81
CA VAL A 82 12.38 1.06 -24.56
C VAL A 82 12.74 1.05 -26.05
N PRO A 83 12.91 2.20 -26.75
CA PRO A 83 13.27 2.20 -28.17
C PRO A 83 14.68 1.64 -28.44
N GLU A 84 15.65 1.92 -27.58
CA GLU A 84 17.06 1.55 -27.82
C GLU A 84 17.44 0.19 -27.21
N LEU A 85 16.99 -0.07 -25.99
CA LEU A 85 17.43 -1.22 -25.18
C LEU A 85 16.30 -2.23 -24.94
N GLY A 86 15.05 -1.86 -25.21
CA GLY A 86 13.89 -2.72 -25.05
C GLY A 86 13.33 -2.76 -23.62
N TRP A 87 12.21 -3.45 -23.48
CA TRP A 87 11.40 -3.48 -22.24
C TRP A 87 12.10 -4.13 -21.03
N ARG A 88 13.12 -4.98 -21.25
CA ARG A 88 13.85 -5.65 -20.17
C ARG A 88 14.70 -4.66 -19.37
N TRP A 89 15.36 -3.73 -20.04
CA TRP A 89 16.16 -2.69 -19.40
C TRP A 89 15.28 -1.68 -18.67
N GLN A 90 14.11 -1.38 -19.20
CA GLN A 90 13.09 -0.60 -18.50
C GLN A 90 12.69 -1.25 -17.17
N ALA A 91 12.53 -2.58 -17.14
CA ALA A 91 12.22 -3.31 -15.90
C ALA A 91 13.38 -3.24 -14.89
N ILE A 92 14.63 -3.33 -15.36
CA ILE A 92 15.83 -3.20 -14.50
C ILE A 92 15.91 -1.79 -13.92
N MET A 93 15.75 -0.74 -14.73
CA MET A 93 15.79 0.64 -14.24
C MET A 93 14.69 0.93 -13.21
N ALA A 94 13.51 0.32 -13.38
CA ALA A 94 12.43 0.42 -12.41
C ALA A 94 12.77 -0.19 -11.03
N THR A 95 13.76 -1.08 -10.94
CA THR A 95 14.21 -1.64 -9.65
C THR A 95 15.01 -0.64 -8.81
N ILE A 96 15.65 0.38 -9.41
CA ILE A 96 16.51 1.33 -8.67
C ILE A 96 15.76 2.12 -7.58
N PRO A 97 14.71 2.93 -7.90
CA PRO A 97 14.02 3.73 -6.88
C PRO A 97 13.32 2.86 -5.85
N ALA A 98 12.95 1.68 -6.28
CA ALA A 98 12.29 0.77 -5.42
C ALA A 98 13.35 0.22 -4.39
N ILE A 99 14.63 -0.07 -4.74
CA ILE A 99 15.62 -0.61 -3.78
C ILE A 99 15.82 0.36 -2.62
N ILE A 100 15.85 1.65 -2.95
CA ILE A 100 15.88 2.75 -1.97
C ILE A 100 14.69 2.64 -1.01
N THR A 101 13.50 2.36 -1.54
CA THR A 101 12.27 2.18 -0.74
C THR A 101 12.36 0.95 0.16
N ALA A 102 12.95 -0.17 -0.28
CA ALA A 102 13.20 -1.34 0.57
C ALA A 102 14.08 -1.00 1.77
N ILE A 103 15.20 -0.32 1.52
CA ILE A 103 16.14 0.08 2.57
C ILE A 103 15.46 1.02 3.58
N LEU A 104 14.67 1.97 3.09
CA LEU A 104 13.91 2.88 3.95
C LEU A 104 12.88 2.12 4.80
N THR A 105 12.21 1.12 4.23
CA THR A 105 11.19 0.32 4.94
C THR A 105 11.80 -0.49 6.08
N LEU A 106 13.04 -0.97 5.96
CA LEU A 106 13.74 -1.66 7.06
C LEU A 106 13.96 -0.76 8.29
N SER A 107 13.99 0.56 8.10
CA SER A 107 14.16 1.53 9.19
C SER A 107 12.85 1.93 9.85
N VAL A 108 11.70 1.55 9.28
CA VAL A 108 10.37 1.91 9.80
C VAL A 108 9.98 0.91 10.89
N PRO A 109 9.68 1.37 12.12
CA PRO A 109 9.24 0.47 13.18
C PRO A 109 7.86 -0.13 12.86
N GLU A 110 7.65 -1.40 13.20
CA GLU A 110 6.36 -2.09 13.01
C GLU A 110 5.22 -1.43 13.82
N SER A 111 3.97 -1.64 13.40
CA SER A 111 2.84 -0.93 14.01
C SER A 111 2.59 -1.33 15.47
N ALA A 112 2.21 -0.38 16.33
CA ALA A 112 1.95 -0.63 17.75
C ALA A 112 0.83 -1.68 17.92
N ARG A 113 -0.21 -1.62 17.08
CA ARG A 113 -1.32 -2.56 17.10
C ARG A 113 -0.88 -3.97 16.70
N TYR A 114 0.00 -4.09 15.71
CA TYR A 114 0.57 -5.38 15.34
C TYR A 114 1.34 -6.02 16.50
N LEU A 115 2.15 -5.24 17.23
CA LEU A 115 2.87 -5.73 18.42
C LEU A 115 1.93 -6.19 19.53
N VAL A 116 0.80 -5.51 19.75
CA VAL A 116 -0.24 -5.94 20.70
C VAL A 116 -0.89 -7.24 20.25
N LEU A 117 -1.20 -7.40 18.96
CA LEU A 117 -1.82 -8.61 18.39
C LEU A 117 -0.95 -9.86 18.55
N ILE A 118 0.36 -9.74 18.28
CA ILE A 118 1.30 -10.88 18.42
C ILE A 118 1.67 -11.18 19.88
N GLY A 119 1.14 -10.44 20.86
CA GLY A 119 1.39 -10.63 22.30
C GLY A 119 2.66 -9.94 22.83
N GLU A 120 3.36 -9.17 22.01
CA GLU A 120 4.61 -8.47 22.37
C GLU A 120 4.32 -7.11 23.05
N LEU A 121 3.61 -7.16 24.17
CA LEU A 121 3.15 -5.98 24.91
C LEU A 121 4.30 -5.07 25.39
N LYS A 122 5.46 -5.64 25.73
CA LYS A 122 6.65 -4.86 26.15
C LYS A 122 7.19 -3.99 25.02
N MET A 123 7.27 -4.53 23.81
CA MET A 123 7.71 -3.76 22.64
C MET A 123 6.66 -2.75 22.22
N ALA A 124 5.37 -3.09 22.30
CA ALA A 124 4.27 -2.15 22.05
C ALA A 124 4.34 -0.93 22.98
N TRP A 125 4.53 -1.15 24.30
CA TRP A 125 4.71 -0.06 25.28
C TRP A 125 5.93 0.82 24.99
N LYS A 126 7.07 0.21 24.65
CA LYS A 126 8.30 0.95 24.31
C LYS A 126 8.10 1.82 23.07
N LEU A 127 7.37 1.32 22.08
CA LEU A 127 7.07 2.03 20.84
C LEU A 127 6.06 3.16 21.09
N LEU A 128 5.00 2.90 21.86
CA LEU A 128 4.01 3.91 22.26
C LEU A 128 4.64 5.06 23.06
N ARG A 129 5.54 4.77 24.01
CA ARG A 129 6.27 5.82 24.74
C ARG A 129 7.12 6.69 23.82
N ARG A 130 7.86 6.08 22.88
CA ARG A 130 8.63 6.82 21.87
C ARG A 130 7.76 7.71 20.98
N LEU A 131 6.58 7.24 20.60
CA LEU A 131 5.63 8.02 19.82
C LEU A 131 4.99 9.14 20.62
N ALA A 132 4.62 8.88 21.88
CA ALA A 132 4.08 9.85 22.81
C ALA A 132 5.07 11.00 23.05
N ASP A 133 6.36 10.68 23.24
CA ASP A 133 7.44 11.66 23.37
C ASP A 133 7.60 12.49 22.09
N ARG A 134 7.59 11.85 20.91
CA ARG A 134 7.69 12.55 19.61
C ARG A 134 6.49 13.45 19.33
N ASN A 135 5.29 12.99 19.66
CA ASN A 135 4.04 13.69 19.39
C ASN A 135 3.66 14.67 20.50
N LYS A 136 4.44 14.75 21.61
CA LYS A 136 4.16 15.54 22.81
C LYS A 136 2.77 15.25 23.40
N THR A 137 2.35 13.99 23.39
CA THR A 137 1.06 13.55 23.91
C THR A 137 1.26 12.67 25.13
N THR A 138 0.36 12.71 26.11
CA THR A 138 0.35 11.76 27.22
C THR A 138 -0.37 10.48 26.79
N ILE A 139 0.14 9.33 27.22
CA ILE A 139 -0.55 8.05 27.03
C ILE A 139 -1.70 8.03 28.04
N PRO A 140 -2.96 7.77 27.63
CA PRO A 140 -4.07 7.60 28.57
C PRO A 140 -3.79 6.49 29.57
N ASP A 141 -4.17 6.69 30.83
CA ASP A 141 -3.99 5.68 31.88
C ASP A 141 -4.83 4.42 31.56
N GLY A 142 -4.15 3.30 31.31
CA GLY A 142 -4.75 2.02 30.99
C GLY A 142 -3.71 0.98 30.59
N ASP A 143 -3.90 -0.28 30.99
CA ASP A 143 -3.02 -1.37 30.57
C ASP A 143 -3.35 -1.82 29.13
N LEU A 144 -2.30 -2.07 28.34
CA LEU A 144 -2.45 -2.72 27.04
C LEU A 144 -2.89 -4.17 27.27
N VAL A 145 -4.18 -4.42 27.15
CA VAL A 145 -4.72 -5.77 27.07
C VAL A 145 -4.45 -6.29 25.67
N GLN A 146 -3.90 -7.49 25.55
CA GLN A 146 -3.80 -8.16 24.26
C GLN A 146 -5.19 -8.20 23.64
N ALA A 147 -5.34 -7.64 22.44
CA ALA A 147 -6.58 -7.78 21.71
C ALA A 147 -6.79 -9.27 21.47
N GLN A 148 -7.67 -9.91 22.24
CA GLN A 148 -8.25 -11.16 21.79
C GLN A 148 -8.86 -10.86 20.43
N PRO A 149 -8.59 -11.66 19.38
CA PRO A 149 -9.33 -11.52 18.15
C PRO A 149 -10.78 -11.54 18.59
N SER A 150 -11.54 -10.48 18.29
CA SER A 150 -12.98 -10.54 18.42
C SER A 150 -13.36 -11.84 17.73
N GLU A 151 -14.02 -12.75 18.46
CA GLU A 151 -14.78 -13.81 17.82
C GLU A 151 -15.79 -13.09 16.92
N VAL A 152 -15.37 -12.82 15.69
CA VAL A 152 -16.29 -12.60 14.60
C VAL A 152 -16.95 -13.97 14.48
N GLU A 153 -18.16 -14.09 15.03
CA GLU A 153 -18.99 -15.28 14.89
C GLU A 153 -19.01 -15.68 13.40
N GLY A 154 -18.34 -16.78 13.09
CA GLY A 154 -18.25 -17.35 11.76
C GLY A 154 -16.98 -16.97 10.99
N ASN A 155 -16.32 -17.99 10.44
CA ASN A 155 -15.18 -17.93 9.50
C ASN A 155 -15.21 -16.66 8.64
N ALA A 156 -14.54 -15.60 9.08
CA ALA A 156 -14.38 -14.35 8.34
C ALA A 156 -13.38 -14.60 7.18
N THR A 157 -13.85 -15.35 6.20
CA THR A 157 -13.19 -15.61 4.92
C THR A 157 -13.48 -14.41 4.03
N VAL A 158 -12.61 -14.09 3.06
CA VAL A 158 -12.87 -13.02 2.07
C VAL A 158 -14.27 -13.12 1.42
N LEU A 159 -14.84 -14.32 1.37
CA LEU A 159 -16.21 -14.59 0.94
C LEU A 159 -17.31 -14.05 1.86
N SER A 160 -17.08 -13.85 3.16
CA SER A 160 -18.09 -13.29 4.07
C SER A 160 -18.37 -11.81 3.79
N LEU A 161 -17.47 -11.11 3.09
CA LEU A 161 -17.68 -9.75 2.58
C LEU A 161 -18.73 -9.70 1.47
N LEU A 162 -18.95 -10.81 0.76
CA LEU A 162 -20.04 -11.01 -0.21
C LEU A 162 -21.32 -11.52 0.48
N GLY A 163 -21.36 -11.50 1.81
CA GLY A 163 -22.51 -11.90 2.61
C GLY A 163 -23.75 -11.03 2.36
N LYS A 164 -24.91 -11.60 2.66
CA LYS A 164 -26.24 -11.05 2.36
C LYS A 164 -26.49 -9.64 2.95
N ASP A 165 -25.77 -9.27 4.00
CA ASP A 165 -25.91 -7.98 4.69
C ASP A 165 -24.90 -6.91 4.23
N THR A 166 -23.81 -7.29 3.54
CA THR A 166 -22.72 -6.35 3.18
C THR A 166 -22.54 -6.19 1.66
N TRP A 167 -23.08 -7.11 0.84
CA TRP A 167 -22.89 -7.08 -0.61
C TRP A 167 -23.38 -5.79 -1.26
N GLN A 168 -24.46 -5.16 -0.76
CA GLN A 168 -24.97 -3.88 -1.27
C GLN A 168 -23.99 -2.72 -1.02
N GLN A 169 -23.29 -2.74 0.11
CA GLN A 169 -22.26 -1.75 0.44
C GLN A 169 -21.00 -1.95 -0.40
N THR A 170 -20.61 -3.21 -0.66
CA THR A 170 -19.49 -3.52 -1.54
C THR A 170 -19.79 -3.13 -2.98
N LEU A 171 -20.98 -3.45 -3.50
CA LEU A 171 -21.38 -3.12 -4.86
C LEU A 171 -21.56 -1.62 -5.07
N SER A 172 -22.10 -0.90 -4.09
CA SER A 172 -22.22 0.57 -4.18
C SER A 172 -20.85 1.23 -4.18
N LEU A 173 -19.92 0.80 -3.32
CA LEU A 173 -18.53 1.26 -3.35
C LEU A 173 -17.87 0.98 -4.71
N TRP A 174 -18.03 -0.23 -5.26
CA TRP A 174 -17.46 -0.59 -6.55
C TRP A 174 -18.08 0.22 -7.70
N ALA A 175 -19.39 0.39 -7.70
CA ALA A 175 -20.11 1.16 -8.71
C ALA A 175 -19.72 2.65 -8.67
N VAL A 176 -19.54 3.22 -7.48
CA VAL A 176 -19.07 4.59 -7.30
C VAL A 176 -17.62 4.73 -7.76
N CYS A 177 -16.72 3.81 -7.39
CA CYS A 177 -15.33 3.85 -7.86
C CYS A 177 -15.24 3.69 -9.39
N TYR A 178 -16.07 2.83 -9.96
CA TYR A 178 -16.13 2.62 -11.40
C TYR A 178 -16.64 3.88 -12.12
N SER A 179 -17.73 4.49 -11.65
CA SER A 179 -18.28 5.72 -12.26
C SER A 179 -17.32 6.91 -12.13
N LEU A 180 -16.60 7.02 -11.01
CA LEU A 180 -15.57 8.06 -10.82
C LEU A 180 -14.42 7.95 -11.81
N SER A 181 -14.14 6.76 -12.34
CA SER A 181 -13.07 6.55 -13.32
C SER A 181 -13.38 7.17 -14.69
N PHE A 182 -14.67 7.36 -15.02
CA PHE A 182 -15.11 7.93 -16.30
C PHE A 182 -15.29 9.46 -16.25
N LEU A 183 -15.54 10.04 -15.07
CA LEU A 183 -15.74 11.48 -14.90
C LEU A 183 -14.58 12.35 -15.44
N PRO A 184 -13.29 12.00 -15.21
CA PRO A 184 -12.17 12.75 -15.77
C PRO A 184 -12.14 12.70 -17.31
N SER A 185 -12.56 11.59 -17.92
CA SER A 185 -12.54 11.41 -19.38
C SER A 185 -13.63 12.23 -20.08
N SER A 186 -14.79 12.44 -19.44
CA SER A 186 -15.84 13.31 -19.96
C SER A 186 -15.49 14.80 -19.85
N SER A 187 -14.79 15.23 -18.80
CA SER A 187 -14.40 16.64 -18.62
C SER A 187 -13.26 17.11 -19.56
N PHE A 188 -12.49 16.19 -20.14
CA PHE A 188 -11.45 16.52 -21.13
C PHE A 188 -12.03 16.74 -22.54
N LEU A 189 -13.24 16.26 -22.84
CA LEU A 189 -13.89 16.44 -24.15
C LEU A 189 -14.52 17.83 -24.34
N ASP A 190 -14.76 18.57 -23.27
CA ASP A 190 -15.35 19.92 -23.35
C ASP A 190 -14.31 21.05 -23.53
N ILE A 191 -13.02 20.79 -23.33
CA ILE A 191 -11.96 21.81 -23.34
C ILE A 191 -11.33 21.98 -24.74
N ASP A 192 -11.45 20.99 -25.64
CA ASP A 192 -10.89 21.04 -27.01
C ASP A 192 -11.92 21.53 -28.06
N GLY A 193 -13.10 21.97 -27.63
CA GLY A 193 -14.22 22.38 -28.47
C GLY A 193 -14.50 23.89 -28.53
N ARG A 194 -13.59 24.76 -28.09
CA ARG A 194 -13.68 26.22 -28.23
C ARG A 194 -12.42 26.85 -28.80
#